data_AF-A0A1J4S228-F1
#
_entry.id   AF-A0A1J4S228-F1
#
_cell.length_a   1.000
_cell.length_b   1.000
_cell.length_c   1.000
_cell.angle_alpha   90.00
_cell.angle_beta   90.00
_cell.angle_gamma   90.00
#
_symmetry.space_group_name_H-M   'P 1'
#
loop_
_entity.id
_entity.type
_entity.pdbx_description
1 polymer ?
#
loop_
_entity_poly.entity_id
_entity_poly.type
_entity_poly.pdbx_seq_one_letter_code
_entity_poly.pdbx_strand_id
1 'polypeptide(L)'
;MIMAMINVSISDLKTNPASIILQSVEYPVAIQKRSKTQAYLVGKDIFEKLVTHLEDQVDKEAIGQTDFSKGRDFEEVAAELGL
;
A
#
# COMPACT_ATOMS: atom_id res chain seq x y z
N MET A 1 -13.37 -4.14 -19.78
CA MET A 1 -12.16 -3.40 -20.17
C MET A 1 -10.99 -3.98 -19.38
N ILE A 2 -10.16 -4.82 -19.99
CA ILE A 2 -8.97 -5.37 -19.32
C ILE A 2 -7.89 -4.32 -19.47
N MET A 3 -7.52 -3.64 -18.38
CA MET A 3 -6.43 -2.67 -18.39
C MET A 3 -5.13 -3.43 -18.64
N ALA A 4 -4.49 -3.17 -19.78
CA ALA A 4 -3.22 -3.81 -20.11
C ALA A 4 -2.13 -3.30 -19.16
N MET A 5 -1.64 -4.17 -18.28
CA MET A 5 -0.52 -3.84 -17.40
C MET A 5 0.75 -3.62 -18.22
N ILE A 6 1.42 -2.50 -17.98
CA ILE A 6 2.63 -2.12 -18.71
C ILE A 6 3.78 -3.05 -18.28
N ASN A 7 4.47 -3.65 -19.24
CA ASN A 7 5.63 -4.52 -19.00
C ASN A 7 6.89 -3.82 -19.51
N VAL A 8 7.92 -3.76 -18.68
CA VAL A 8 9.18 -3.09 -18.98
C VAL A 8 10.36 -3.99 -18.58
N SER A 9 11.44 -4.02 -19.36
CA SER A 9 12.60 -4.83 -19.01
C SER A 9 13.42 -4.19 -17.88
N ILE A 10 14.15 -5.02 -17.14
CA ILE A 10 15.10 -4.52 -16.13
C ILE A 10 16.20 -3.64 -16.74
N SER A 11 16.52 -3.82 -18.02
CA SER A 11 17.47 -2.96 -18.73
C SER A 11 16.89 -1.58 -18.98
N ASP A 12 15.63 -1.50 -19.44
CA ASP A 12 14.95 -0.22 -19.68
C ASP A 12 14.79 0.58 -18.38
N LEU A 13 14.47 -0.09 -17.26
CA LEU A 13 14.42 0.55 -15.93
C LEU A 13 15.74 1.21 -15.55
N LYS A 14 16.88 0.58 -15.88
CA LYS A 14 18.19 1.14 -15.58
C LYS A 14 18.54 2.32 -16.49
N THR A 15 18.15 2.25 -17.75
CA THR A 15 18.48 3.28 -18.75
C THR A 15 17.56 4.49 -18.65
N ASN A 16 16.28 4.31 -18.31
CA ASN A 16 15.29 5.39 -18.26
C ASN A 16 14.36 5.31 -17.02
N PRO A 17 14.92 5.41 -15.81
CA PRO A 17 14.15 5.22 -14.58
C PRO A 17 13.03 6.26 -14.41
N ALA A 18 13.28 7.53 -14.75
CA ALA A 18 12.32 8.61 -14.55
C ALA A 18 11.02 8.42 -15.37
N SER A 19 11.15 8.04 -16.65
CA SER A 19 9.98 7.76 -17.50
C SER A 19 9.15 6.59 -16.98
N ILE A 20 9.83 5.54 -16.49
CA ILE A 20 9.15 4.33 -16.00
C ILE A 20 8.47 4.59 -14.64
N ILE A 21 9.06 5.42 -13.79
CA ILE A 21 8.40 5.91 -12.57
C ILE A 21 7.15 6.72 -12.92
N LEU A 22 7.22 7.60 -13.91
CA LEU A 22 6.06 8.39 -14.36
C LEU A 22 4.93 7.48 -14.89
N GLN A 23 5.27 6.42 -15.60
CA GLN A 23 4.28 5.42 -16.06
C GLN A 23 3.61 4.66 -14.91
N SER A 24 4.26 4.56 -13.75
CA SER A 24 3.70 3.89 -12.57
C SER A 24 2.71 4.73 -11.74
N VAL A 25 2.48 6.00 -12.11
CA VAL A 25 1.64 6.93 -11.34
C VAL A 25 0.19 6.48 -11.30
N GLU A 26 -0.35 5.98 -12.42
CA GLU A 26 -1.75 5.55 -12.50
C GLU A 26 -1.94 4.04 -12.34
N TYR A 27 -0.97 3.24 -12.79
CA TYR A 27 -1.04 1.77 -12.73
C TYR A 27 0.33 1.16 -12.46
N PRO A 28 0.41 0.03 -11.73
CA PRO A 28 1.67 -0.69 -11.54
C PRO A 28 2.34 -1.08 -12.86
N VAL A 29 3.66 -0.96 -12.91
CA VAL A 29 4.49 -1.39 -14.05
C VAL A 29 5.20 -2.69 -13.69
N ALA A 30 5.03 -3.73 -14.49
CA ALA A 30 5.71 -5.01 -14.30
C ALA A 30 7.14 -4.94 -14.83
N ILE A 31 8.12 -5.16 -13.96
CA ILE A 31 9.54 -5.20 -14.32
C ILE A 31 9.94 -6.63 -14.63
N GLN A 32 10.43 -6.88 -15.84
CA GLN A 32 10.72 -8.21 -16.36
C GLN A 32 12.22 -8.45 -16.59
N LYS A 33 12.65 -9.70 -16.39
CA LYS A 33 13.96 -10.21 -16.79
C LYS A 33 13.78 -11.54 -17.49
N ARG A 34 14.29 -11.68 -18.72
CA ARG A 34 14.12 -12.88 -19.57
C ARG A 34 12.64 -13.31 -19.65
N SER A 35 11.77 -12.35 -19.92
CA SER A 35 10.31 -12.53 -20.05
C SER A 35 9.58 -13.02 -18.79
N LYS A 36 10.22 -12.94 -17.63
CA LYS A 36 9.58 -13.22 -16.32
C LYS A 36 9.47 -11.94 -15.52
N THR A 37 8.29 -11.66 -14.99
CA THR A 37 8.08 -10.58 -14.01
C THR A 37 8.90 -10.86 -12.76
N GLN A 38 9.63 -9.86 -12.29
CA GLN A 38 10.50 -9.93 -11.12
C GLN A 38 10.04 -8.96 -10.02
N ALA A 39 9.44 -7.85 -10.41
CA ALA A 39 8.92 -6.85 -9.49
C ALA A 39 7.76 -6.08 -10.14
N TYR A 40 6.98 -5.39 -9.31
CA TYR A 40 6.06 -4.35 -9.74
C TYR A 40 6.57 -3.02 -9.20
N LEU A 41 6.70 -2.03 -10.07
CA LEU A 41 6.90 -0.65 -9.67
C LEU A 41 5.53 -0.01 -9.49
N VAL A 42 5.28 0.54 -8.31
CA VAL A 42 4.01 1.17 -7.95
C VAL A 42 4.29 2.63 -7.60
N GLY A 43 3.50 3.55 -8.15
CA GLY A 43 3.59 4.96 -7.80
C GLY A 43 3.29 5.18 -6.32
N LYS A 44 3.93 6.19 -5.71
CA LYS A 44 3.84 6.51 -4.28
C LYS A 44 2.38 6.56 -3.80
N ASP A 45 1.54 7.34 -4.47
CA ASP A 45 0.16 7.56 -4.01
C ASP A 45 -0.70 6.29 -4.08
N ILE A 46 -0.45 5.41 -5.05
CA ILE A 46 -1.11 4.11 -5.13
C ILE A 46 -0.65 3.22 -3.99
N PHE A 47 0.66 3.18 -3.74
CA PHE A 47 1.23 2.39 -2.64
C PHE A 47 0.65 2.84 -1.29
N GLU A 48 0.64 4.15 -1.01
CA GLU A 48 0.10 4.71 0.23
C GLU A 48 -1.39 4.37 0.39
N LYS A 49 -2.20 4.53 -0.66
CA LYS A 49 -3.62 4.14 -0.62
C LYS A 49 -3.84 2.65 -0.36
N LEU A 50 -2.99 1.79 -0.93
CA LEU A 50 -3.04 0.35 -0.67
C LEU A 50 -2.71 0.03 0.78
N VAL A 51 -1.66 0.64 1.33
CA VAL A 51 -1.26 0.44 2.73
C VAL A 51 -2.38 0.91 3.67
N THR A 52 -2.87 2.14 3.50
CA THR A 52 -3.98 2.65 4.32
C THR A 52 -5.22 1.76 4.23
N HIS A 53 -5.55 1.25 3.04
CA HIS A 53 -6.70 0.36 2.91
C HIS A 53 -6.53 -0.97 3.65
N LEU A 54 -5.30 -1.52 3.67
CA LEU A 54 -4.99 -2.74 4.41
C LEU A 54 -5.03 -2.50 5.91
N GLU A 55 -4.48 -1.38 6.38
CA GLU A 55 -4.55 -0.96 7.79
C GLU A 55 -6.01 -0.79 8.24
N ASP A 56 -6.82 -0.06 7.48
CA ASP A 56 -8.25 0.12 7.74
C ASP A 56 -9.01 -1.22 7.83
N GLN A 57 -8.62 -2.22 7.03
CA GLN A 57 -9.24 -3.55 7.08
C GLN A 57 -8.87 -4.29 8.37
N VAL A 58 -7.59 -4.25 8.76
CA VAL A 58 -7.11 -4.87 10.00
C VAL A 58 -7.78 -4.24 11.22
N ASP A 59 -7.88 -2.91 11.24
CA ASP A 59 -8.54 -2.19 12.34
C ASP A 59 -10.03 -2.54 12.44
N LYS A 60 -10.73 -2.64 11.31
CA LYS A 60 -12.13 -3.06 11.29
C LYS A 60 -12.32 -4.48 11.81
N GLU A 61 -11.41 -5.39 11.45
CA GLU A 61 -11.43 -6.76 11.95
C GLU A 61 -11.21 -6.79 13.47
N ALA A 62 -10.23 -6.03 13.97
CA ALA A 62 -9.97 -5.92 15.40
C ALA A 62 -11.16 -5.34 16.18
N ILE A 63 -11.77 -4.27 15.68
CA ILE A 63 -12.99 -3.68 16.26
C ILE A 63 -14.13 -4.71 16.29
N GLY A 64 -14.32 -5.47 15.21
CA GLY A 64 -15.35 -6.50 15.13
C GLY A 64 -15.18 -7.64 16.13
N GLN A 65 -13.94 -7.92 16.55
CA GLN A 65 -13.62 -8.97 17.52
C GLN A 65 -13.49 -8.44 18.97
N THR A 66 -13.53 -7.13 19.16
CA THR A 66 -13.30 -6.51 20.47
C THR A 66 -14.55 -6.61 21.36
N ASP A 67 -14.34 -7.08 22.59
CA ASP A 67 -15.35 -7.04 23.65
C ASP A 67 -15.32 -5.68 24.34
N PHE A 68 -16.17 -4.76 23.87
CA PHE A 68 -16.26 -3.40 24.41
C PHE A 68 -16.72 -3.33 25.87
N SER A 69 -17.26 -4.42 26.44
CA SER A 69 -17.61 -4.45 27.88
C SER A 69 -16.38 -4.46 28.79
N LYS A 70 -15.20 -4.79 28.24
CA LYS A 70 -13.91 -4.74 28.95
C LYS A 70 -13.16 -3.43 28.73
N GLY A 71 -13.79 -2.45 28.07
CA GLY A 71 -13.22 -1.12 27.90
C GLY A 71 -13.00 -0.40 29.22
N ARG A 72 -12.00 0.47 29.27
CA ARG A 72 -11.80 1.43 30.37
C ARG A 72 -12.41 2.77 30.00
N ASP A 73 -12.80 3.53 31.01
CA ASP A 73 -13.24 4.92 30.86
C ASP A 73 -12.08 5.80 30.33
N PHE A 74 -12.37 6.65 29.35
CA PHE A 74 -11.32 7.42 28.67
C PHE A 74 -10.72 8.49 29.60
N GLU A 75 -11.55 9.14 30.41
CA GLU A 75 -11.19 10.19 31.34
C GLU A 75 -10.31 9.64 32.47
N GLU A 76 -10.59 8.42 32.94
CA GLU A 76 -9.70 7.71 33.88
C GLU A 76 -8.31 7.47 33.28
N VAL A 77 -8.23 7.00 32.04
CA VAL A 77 -6.95 6.72 31.35
C VAL A 77 -6.20 8.02 31.03
N ALA A 78 -6.89 9.08 30.60
CA ALA A 78 -6.28 10.37 30.32
C ALA A 78 -5.64 10.98 31.59
N ALA A 79 -6.33 10.90 32.73
CA ALA A 79 -5.81 11.34 34.01
C ALA A 79 -4.56 10.55 34.45
N GLU A 80 -4.50 9.23 34.21
CA GLU A 80 -3.31 8.40 34.47
C GLU A 80 -2.11 8.81 33.62
N LEU A 81 -2.35 9.23 32.36
CA LEU A 81 -1.31 9.65 31.42
C LEU A 81 -0.89 11.11 31.60
N GLY A 82 -1.56 11.87 32.46
CA GLY A 82 -1.31 13.29 32.69
C GLY A 82 -1.68 14.18 31.50
N LEU A 83 -2.67 13.74 30.71
CA LEU A 83 -3.25 14.47 29.58
C LEU A 83 -4.49 15.28 29.99
#